data_AF-A0A850MQC7-F1
#
_entry.id   AF-A0A850MQC7-F1
#
_cell.length_a   1.000
_cell.length_b   1.000
_cell.length_c   1.000
_cell.angle_alpha   90.00
_cell.angle_beta   90.00
_cell.angle_gamma   90.00
#
_symmetry.space_group_name_H-M   'P 1'
#
loop_
_entity.id
_entity.type
_entity.pdbx_description
1 polymer ?
#
loop_
_entity_poly.entity_id
_entity_poly.type
_entity_poly.pdbx_seq_one_letter_code
_entity_poly.pdbx_strand_id
1 'polypeptide(L)'
;MYKKKKYVIIFVIDPIGALFFIIFTFIPFIAWVFEYGPKKDSKIIYTYVDYISSELIEERECTISFGNVFFLKKIPLHTVSNESEISVYCKPLGKLRRGLPKDCYEENKKDSYKKICLKKNIFYTENEVEIVYIHERTKVDENYKKLITIKNLDGMIEILNDNYHEIKRYPLKLPKSITLENLKTYFREFEYMTLGTSAEGEQEIILYINLPPKQGNQPGKKIINLSS
;
A
#
# COMPACT_ATOMS: atom_id res chain seq x y z
N MET A 1 48.99 -29.29 57.64
CA MET A 1 48.03 -29.53 56.54
C MET A 1 46.71 -28.81 56.85
N TYR A 2 46.38 -27.73 56.14
CA TYR A 2 45.09 -27.04 56.30
C TYR A 2 44.07 -27.61 55.31
N LYS A 3 42.98 -28.19 55.81
CA LYS A 3 41.83 -28.63 54.98
C LYS A 3 41.02 -27.41 54.55
N LYS A 4 41.03 -27.06 53.26
CA LYS A 4 40.08 -26.10 52.67
C LYS A 4 38.66 -26.68 52.72
N LYS A 5 37.78 -26.09 53.54
CA LYS A 5 36.33 -26.33 53.43
C LYS A 5 35.80 -25.54 52.23
N LYS A 6 35.17 -26.22 51.28
CA LYS A 6 34.40 -25.59 50.20
C LYS A 6 33.00 -25.32 50.73
N TYR A 7 32.59 -24.06 50.71
CA TYR A 7 31.21 -23.66 50.97
C TYR A 7 30.47 -23.61 49.64
N VAL A 8 29.39 -24.39 49.52
CA VAL A 8 28.44 -24.26 48.42
C VAL A 8 27.32 -23.36 48.92
N ILE A 9 27.23 -22.16 48.37
CA ILE A 9 26.13 -21.23 48.65
C ILE A 9 24.99 -21.63 47.70
N ILE A 10 23.93 -22.21 48.26
CA ILE A 10 22.68 -22.46 47.53
C ILE A 10 21.79 -21.25 47.77
N PHE A 11 21.55 -20.45 46.74
CA PHE A 11 20.56 -19.38 46.79
C PHE A 11 19.16 -19.99 46.74
N VAL A 12 18.48 -20.06 47.88
CA VAL A 12 17.05 -20.34 47.94
C VAL A 12 16.33 -19.05 47.60
N ILE A 13 15.90 -18.89 46.35
CA ILE A 13 15.08 -17.76 45.94
C ILE A 13 13.66 -18.07 46.42
N ASP A 14 13.15 -17.27 47.36
CA ASP A 14 11.77 -17.33 47.81
C ASP A 14 10.83 -17.06 46.61
N PRO A 15 9.89 -17.98 46.29
CA PRO A 15 8.96 -17.80 45.17
C PRO A 15 8.16 -16.50 45.25
N ILE A 16 7.92 -15.96 46.46
CA ILE A 16 7.25 -14.67 46.64
C ILE A 16 8.16 -13.52 46.18
N GLY A 17 9.45 -13.54 46.52
CA GLY A 17 10.44 -12.56 46.08
C GLY A 17 10.66 -12.56 44.56
N ALA A 18 10.63 -13.74 43.92
CA ALA A 18 10.69 -13.88 42.47
C ALA A 18 9.45 -13.28 41.78
N LEU A 19 8.26 -13.50 42.34
CA LEU A 19 7.01 -12.94 41.83
C LEU A 19 7.01 -11.40 41.92
N PHE A 20 7.47 -10.85 43.05
CA PHE A 20 7.62 -9.40 43.22
C PHE A 20 8.61 -8.81 42.21
N PHE A 21 9.77 -9.46 41.98
CA PHE A 21 10.72 -8.99 40.98
C PHE A 21 10.10 -8.96 39.57
N ILE A 22 9.41 -10.02 39.16
CA ILE A 22 8.73 -10.07 37.85
C ILE A 22 7.68 -8.96 37.72
N ILE A 23 6.86 -8.75 38.75
CA ILE A 23 5.81 -7.72 38.71
C ILE A 23 6.40 -6.32 38.66
N PHE A 24 7.44 -6.02 39.45
CA PHE A 24 7.97 -4.66 39.57
C PHE A 24 9.03 -4.29 38.55
N THR A 25 9.73 -5.26 37.93
CA THR A 25 10.71 -4.95 36.88
C THR A 25 10.22 -5.34 35.49
N PHE A 26 9.53 -6.48 35.37
CA PHE A 26 9.19 -7.03 34.06
C PHE A 26 7.92 -6.41 33.49
N ILE A 27 6.89 -6.16 34.30
CA ILE A 27 5.65 -5.53 33.83
C ILE A 27 5.87 -4.08 33.39
N PRO A 28 6.59 -3.21 34.14
CA PRO A 28 6.90 -1.86 33.69
C PRO A 28 7.81 -1.85 32.47
N PHE A 29 8.75 -2.80 32.37
CA PHE A 29 9.59 -2.96 31.19
C PHE A 29 8.76 -3.36 29.97
N ILE A 30 7.82 -4.30 30.11
CA ILE A 30 6.88 -4.67 29.03
C ILE A 30 6.00 -3.47 28.66
N ALA A 31 5.41 -2.78 29.63
CA ALA A 31 4.59 -1.60 29.39
C ALA A 31 5.39 -0.49 28.67
N TRP A 32 6.62 -0.24 29.10
CA TRP A 32 7.55 0.68 28.45
C TRP A 32 7.88 0.25 27.01
N VAL A 33 8.12 -1.04 26.76
CA VAL A 33 8.34 -1.57 25.40
C VAL A 33 7.08 -1.44 24.53
N PHE A 34 5.88 -1.56 25.09
CA PHE A 34 4.62 -1.34 24.35
C PHE A 34 4.31 0.14 24.12
N GLU A 35 4.62 1.02 25.06
CA GLU A 35 4.36 2.46 24.99
C GLU A 35 5.35 3.17 24.05
N TYR A 36 6.62 2.73 24.05
CA TYR A 36 7.72 3.24 23.21
C TYR A 36 8.08 2.31 22.04
N GLY A 37 7.31 1.24 21.84
CA GLY A 37 7.43 0.37 20.67
C GLY A 37 7.03 1.11 19.39
N PRO A 38 7.32 0.54 18.21
CA PRO A 38 6.93 1.16 16.94
C PRO A 38 5.41 1.32 16.87
N LYS A 39 4.94 2.56 17.08
CA LYS A 39 3.54 2.93 16.81
C LYS A 39 3.37 2.93 15.30
N LYS A 40 2.41 2.16 14.83
CA LYS A 40 2.09 2.02 13.42
C LYS A 40 0.77 2.73 13.17
N ASP A 41 0.86 3.98 12.76
CA ASP A 41 -0.25 4.64 12.09
C ASP A 41 -0.18 4.31 10.61
N SER A 42 -1.20 3.62 10.12
CA SER A 42 -1.32 3.26 8.71
C SER A 42 -2.47 4.04 8.11
N LYS A 43 -2.17 4.90 7.14
CA LYS A 43 -3.14 5.74 6.46
C LYS A 43 -3.20 5.36 4.98
N ILE A 44 -4.39 5.09 4.47
CA ILE A 44 -4.61 4.97 3.02
C ILE A 44 -4.44 6.35 2.41
N ILE A 45 -3.53 6.47 1.45
CA ILE A 45 -3.31 7.70 0.68
C ILE A 45 -4.29 7.74 -0.48
N TYR A 46 -4.34 6.64 -1.23
CA TYR A 46 -5.27 6.47 -2.34
C TYR A 46 -5.64 5.00 -2.49
N THR A 47 -6.85 4.79 -3.01
CA THR A 47 -7.38 3.50 -3.42
C THR A 47 -8.14 3.71 -4.73
N TYR A 48 -7.77 2.95 -5.77
CA TYR A 48 -8.49 2.96 -7.05
C TYR A 48 -8.46 1.58 -7.69
N VAL A 49 -9.39 1.29 -8.60
CA VAL A 49 -9.34 0.09 -9.44
C VAL A 49 -8.81 0.46 -10.81
N ASP A 50 -7.81 -0.26 -11.27
CA ASP A 50 -7.31 -0.19 -12.64
C ASP A 50 -8.26 -0.96 -13.56
N TYR A 51 -8.92 -0.25 -14.49
CA TYR A 51 -9.88 -0.89 -15.40
C TYR A 51 -9.22 -1.94 -16.31
N ILE A 52 -7.96 -1.74 -16.71
CA ILE A 52 -7.29 -2.62 -17.67
C ILE A 52 -6.79 -3.87 -16.98
N SER A 53 -6.04 -3.73 -15.88
CA SER A 53 -5.42 -4.88 -15.21
C SER A 53 -6.38 -5.64 -14.27
N SER A 54 -7.58 -5.10 -14.03
CA SER A 54 -8.55 -5.63 -13.08
C SER A 54 -7.94 -5.79 -11.69
N GLU A 55 -7.20 -4.76 -11.27
CA GLU A 55 -6.50 -4.72 -9.98
C GLU A 55 -7.01 -3.56 -9.14
N LEU A 56 -7.36 -3.87 -7.89
CA LEU A 56 -7.48 -2.86 -6.85
C LEU A 56 -6.07 -2.44 -6.43
N ILE A 57 -5.77 -1.17 -6.63
CA ILE A 57 -4.51 -0.54 -6.26
C ILE A 57 -4.74 0.28 -5.00
N GLU A 58 -4.02 -0.05 -3.93
CA GLU A 58 -4.02 0.70 -2.68
C GLU A 58 -2.61 1.16 -2.33
N GLU A 59 -2.47 2.39 -1.87
CA GLU A 59 -1.22 2.85 -1.29
C GLU A 59 -1.43 3.31 0.14
N ARG A 60 -0.63 2.76 1.05
CA ARG A 60 -0.69 3.02 2.47
C ARG A 60 0.60 3.66 2.93
N GLU A 61 0.49 4.79 3.60
CA GLU A 61 1.56 5.39 4.39
C GLU A 61 1.63 4.68 5.74
N CYS A 62 2.82 4.28 6.15
CA CYS A 62 3.11 3.79 7.49
C CYS A 62 4.19 4.66 8.09
N THR A 63 3.83 5.46 9.10
CA THR A 63 4.81 6.20 9.89
C THR A 63 5.49 5.23 10.84
N ILE A 64 6.82 5.24 10.84
CA ILE A 64 7.63 4.37 11.68
C ILE A 64 8.30 5.25 12.73
N SER A 65 8.01 4.96 14.00
CA SER A 65 8.85 5.42 15.09
C SER A 65 9.81 4.31 15.48
N PHE A 66 11.09 4.51 15.16
CA PHE A 66 12.18 3.74 15.75
C PHE A 66 12.42 4.30 17.16
N GLY A 67 11.56 3.94 18.12
CA GLY A 67 11.83 4.26 19.52
C GLY A 67 13.17 3.65 20.00
N ASN A 68 13.53 3.83 21.27
CA ASN A 68 14.76 3.29 21.88
C ASN A 68 14.85 1.74 21.92
N VAL A 69 14.02 1.02 21.16
CA VAL A 69 13.97 -0.44 21.13
C VAL A 69 14.96 -0.97 20.10
N PHE A 70 16.25 -0.87 20.44
CA PHE A 70 17.41 -1.43 19.71
C PHE A 70 17.32 -2.96 19.43
N PHE A 71 16.31 -3.66 19.96
CA PHE A 71 16.21 -5.12 19.96
C PHE A 71 15.31 -5.71 18.87
N LEU A 72 14.46 -4.92 18.19
CA LEU A 72 13.58 -5.44 17.16
C LEU A 72 14.31 -5.53 15.82
N LYS A 73 14.77 -6.75 15.47
CA LYS A 73 15.37 -7.05 14.15
C LYS A 73 14.42 -6.78 12.97
N LYS A 74 13.11 -6.75 13.23
CA LYS A 74 12.04 -6.62 12.22
C LYS A 74 10.95 -5.69 12.71
N ILE A 75 10.50 -4.79 11.84
CA ILE A 75 9.42 -3.83 12.16
C ILE A 75 8.16 -4.25 11.40
N PRO A 76 7.08 -4.63 12.10
CA PRO A 76 5.84 -5.01 11.46
C PRO A 76 5.19 -3.78 10.80
N LEU A 77 4.89 -3.89 9.50
CA LEU A 77 4.33 -2.80 8.71
C LEU A 77 2.85 -2.94 8.49
N HIS A 78 2.38 -3.92 7.72
CA HIS A 78 0.97 -4.05 7.36
C HIS A 78 0.60 -5.49 7.08
N THR A 79 -0.68 -5.78 7.18
CA THR A 79 -1.24 -7.10 6.90
C THR A 79 -2.08 -6.99 5.66
N VAL A 80 -1.78 -7.80 4.65
CA VAL A 80 -2.46 -7.79 3.34
C VAL A 80 -2.96 -9.19 3.01
N SER A 81 -3.84 -9.29 2.02
CA SER A 81 -4.26 -10.59 1.50
C SER A 81 -3.07 -11.37 0.93
N ASN A 82 -3.12 -12.70 1.01
CA ASN A 82 -2.08 -13.56 0.43
C ASN A 82 -1.97 -13.40 -1.09
N GLU A 83 -3.07 -13.04 -1.74
CA GLU A 83 -3.19 -12.85 -3.19
C GLU A 83 -2.64 -11.51 -3.67
N SER A 84 -2.48 -10.54 -2.76
CA SER A 84 -2.03 -9.21 -3.14
C SER A 84 -0.55 -9.21 -3.51
N GLU A 85 -0.16 -8.52 -4.57
CA GLU A 85 1.24 -8.21 -4.86
C GLU A 85 1.65 -6.92 -4.15
N ILE A 86 2.85 -6.91 -3.54
CA ILE A 86 3.32 -5.79 -2.72
C ILE A 86 4.63 -5.22 -3.24
N SER A 87 4.68 -3.89 -3.33
CA SER A 87 5.91 -3.12 -3.49
C SER A 87 6.06 -2.15 -2.32
N VAL A 88 7.22 -2.15 -1.68
CA VAL A 88 7.50 -1.30 -0.51
C VAL A 88 8.44 -0.18 -0.92
N TYR A 89 8.20 1.03 -0.43
CA TYR A 89 9.01 2.20 -0.70
C TYR A 89 9.32 2.94 0.59
N CYS A 90 10.51 3.51 0.71
CA CYS A 90 10.83 4.40 1.81
C CYS A 90 10.96 5.84 1.32
N LYS A 91 10.58 6.80 2.15
CA LYS A 91 10.95 8.21 1.97
C LYS A 91 11.90 8.61 3.09
N PRO A 92 13.21 8.71 2.79
CA PRO A 92 14.14 9.21 3.78
C PRO A 92 13.94 10.70 4.06
N LEU A 93 14.38 11.17 5.22
CA LEU A 93 14.35 12.59 5.59
C LEU A 93 15.04 13.45 4.53
N GLY A 94 14.32 14.46 4.01
CA GLY A 94 14.82 15.39 3.01
C GLY A 94 15.14 14.79 1.63
N LYS A 95 14.78 13.52 1.37
CA LYS A 95 15.04 12.83 0.09
C LYS A 95 13.74 12.41 -0.60
N LEU A 96 13.84 12.15 -1.91
CA LEU A 96 12.74 11.59 -2.68
C LEU A 96 12.45 10.14 -2.26
N ARG A 97 11.20 9.73 -2.49
CA ARG A 97 10.77 8.34 -2.30
C ARG A 97 11.58 7.40 -3.20
N ARG A 98 12.01 6.28 -2.65
CA ARG A 98 12.70 5.21 -3.39
C ARG A 98 12.07 3.85 -3.11
N GLY A 99 12.04 2.99 -4.13
CA GLY A 99 11.63 1.59 -3.97
C GLY A 99 12.64 0.85 -3.10
N LEU A 100 12.13 0.06 -2.15
CA LEU A 100 12.95 -0.86 -1.38
C LEU A 100 13.02 -2.20 -2.13
N PRO A 101 14.22 -2.77 -2.34
CA PRO A 101 14.33 -4.09 -2.90
C PRO A 101 13.73 -5.16 -1.95
N LYS A 102 13.34 -6.30 -2.52
CA LYS A 102 12.61 -7.37 -1.79
C LYS A 102 13.38 -7.97 -0.62
N ASP A 103 14.70 -7.82 -0.59
CA ASP A 103 15.55 -8.27 0.51
C ASP A 103 15.40 -7.38 1.77
N CYS A 104 14.93 -6.15 1.62
CA CYS A 104 14.71 -5.18 2.70
C CYS A 104 13.42 -5.41 3.50
N TYR A 105 12.54 -6.30 3.04
CA TYR A 105 11.31 -6.64 3.74
C TYR A 105 10.99 -8.13 3.61
N GLU A 106 10.02 -8.56 4.40
CA GLU A 106 9.65 -9.96 4.55
C GLU A 106 8.14 -10.08 4.53
N GLU A 107 7.66 -11.08 3.79
CA GLU A 107 6.23 -11.41 3.69
C GLU A 107 5.97 -12.69 4.47
N ASN A 108 5.56 -12.57 5.72
CA ASN A 108 5.26 -13.72 6.57
C ASN A 108 3.82 -14.17 6.32
N LYS A 109 3.66 -15.19 5.46
CA LYS A 109 2.36 -15.79 5.14
C LYS A 109 1.78 -16.53 6.34
N LYS A 110 0.49 -16.35 6.56
CA LYS A 110 -0.41 -17.08 7.46
C LYS A 110 -1.67 -17.45 6.68
N ASP A 111 -2.55 -18.24 7.27
CA ASP A 111 -3.71 -18.87 6.61
C ASP A 111 -4.37 -18.00 5.53
N SER A 112 -4.92 -16.84 5.92
CA SER A 112 -5.64 -15.94 5.02
C SER A 112 -4.93 -14.63 4.70
N TYR A 113 -3.75 -14.38 5.26
CA TYR A 113 -3.06 -13.10 5.13
C TYR A 113 -1.56 -13.25 5.19
N LYS A 114 -0.85 -12.25 4.66
CA LYS A 114 0.59 -12.11 4.86
C LYS A 114 0.90 -10.82 5.60
N LYS A 115 1.81 -10.94 6.57
CA LYS A 115 2.31 -9.81 7.36
C LYS A 115 3.61 -9.31 6.75
N ILE A 116 3.60 -8.06 6.32
CA ILE A 116 4.77 -7.36 5.80
C ILE A 116 5.58 -6.84 6.98
N CYS A 117 6.86 -7.18 7.02
CA CYS A 117 7.80 -6.70 8.03
C CYS A 117 9.04 -6.11 7.34
N LEU A 118 9.48 -4.93 7.76
CA LEU A 118 10.77 -4.38 7.35
C LEU A 118 11.91 -5.07 8.09
N LYS A 119 13.00 -5.32 7.38
CA LYS A 119 14.25 -5.83 7.95
C LYS A 119 15.28 -4.72 8.00
N LYS A 120 15.95 -4.56 9.14
CA LYS A 120 17.11 -3.67 9.26
C LYS A 120 18.11 -3.98 8.14
N ASN A 121 18.44 -2.98 7.33
CA ASN A 121 19.28 -3.16 6.14
C ASN A 121 20.01 -1.83 5.80
N ILE A 122 21.07 -1.88 5.00
CA ILE A 122 21.87 -0.72 4.57
C ILE A 122 21.08 0.30 3.73
N PHE A 123 19.95 -0.11 3.16
CA PHE A 123 19.07 0.75 2.37
C PHE A 123 18.25 1.72 3.21
N TYR A 124 18.34 1.68 4.53
CA TYR A 124 17.81 2.73 5.39
C TYR A 124 18.45 2.67 6.77
N THR A 125 18.78 3.82 7.34
CA THR A 125 19.13 3.88 8.75
C THR A 125 17.89 4.28 9.57
N GLU A 126 17.85 3.83 10.83
CA GLU A 126 16.74 4.08 11.78
C GLU A 126 16.49 5.59 11.99
N ASN A 127 17.53 6.41 11.76
CA ASN A 127 17.47 7.87 11.85
C ASN A 127 17.10 8.56 10.52
N GLU A 128 17.04 7.81 9.41
CA GLU A 128 16.79 8.37 8.08
C GLU A 128 15.40 8.06 7.54
N VAL A 129 14.72 6.99 7.99
CA VAL A 129 13.40 6.62 7.46
C VAL A 129 12.31 6.86 8.49
N GLU A 130 11.47 7.86 8.22
CA GLU A 130 10.29 8.18 9.04
C GLU A 130 9.03 7.54 8.45
N ILE A 131 8.97 7.40 7.12
CA ILE A 131 7.76 7.01 6.40
C ILE A 131 8.07 5.87 5.42
N VAL A 132 7.23 4.84 5.46
CA VAL A 132 7.25 3.73 4.51
C VAL A 132 5.89 3.60 3.83
N TYR A 133 5.93 3.54 2.51
CA TYR A 133 4.77 3.36 1.66
C TYR A 133 4.66 1.90 1.24
N ILE A 134 3.46 1.35 1.34
CA ILE A 134 3.14 0.01 0.88
C ILE A 134 2.17 0.17 -0.27
N HIS A 135 2.60 -0.24 -1.45
CA HIS A 135 1.79 -0.27 -2.66
C HIS A 135 1.28 -1.69 -2.84
N GLU A 136 -0.02 -1.86 -2.70
CA GLU A 136 -0.75 -3.13 -2.78
C GLU A 136 -1.53 -3.21 -4.09
N ARG A 137 -1.43 -4.36 -4.75
CA ARG A 137 -2.20 -4.67 -5.95
C ARG A 137 -2.92 -5.99 -5.76
N THR A 138 -4.24 -5.97 -5.80
CA THR A 138 -5.07 -7.14 -5.53
C THR A 138 -5.96 -7.40 -6.73
N LYS A 139 -5.96 -8.63 -7.26
CA LYS A 139 -6.89 -9.00 -8.34
C LYS A 139 -8.32 -8.88 -7.86
N VAL A 140 -9.16 -8.25 -8.66
CA VAL A 140 -10.61 -8.14 -8.41
C VAL A 140 -11.39 -8.75 -9.57
N ASP A 141 -12.58 -9.22 -9.25
CA ASP A 141 -13.53 -9.76 -10.23
C ASP A 141 -13.93 -8.68 -11.24
N GLU A 142 -13.87 -8.98 -12.54
CA GLU A 142 -14.25 -8.06 -13.62
C GLU A 142 -15.70 -7.59 -13.60
N ASN A 143 -16.55 -8.16 -12.74
CA ASN A 143 -17.94 -7.74 -12.54
C ASN A 143 -18.09 -6.22 -12.26
N TYR A 144 -17.10 -5.53 -11.67
CA TYR A 144 -17.17 -4.06 -11.49
C TYR A 144 -17.22 -3.30 -12.82
N LYS A 145 -16.69 -3.87 -13.91
CA LYS A 145 -16.73 -3.26 -15.26
C LYS A 145 -18.17 -3.17 -15.77
N LYS A 146 -19.06 -4.07 -15.33
CA LYS A 146 -20.50 -4.02 -15.66
C LYS A 146 -21.22 -2.82 -15.03
N LEU A 147 -20.63 -2.24 -13.99
CA LEU A 147 -21.13 -1.04 -13.30
C LEU A 147 -20.51 0.26 -13.87
N ILE A 148 -19.80 0.14 -15.00
CA ILE A 148 -19.24 1.27 -15.74
C ILE A 148 -19.96 1.33 -17.08
N THR A 149 -20.58 2.46 -17.38
CA THR A 149 -21.28 2.68 -18.65
C THR A 149 -20.53 3.74 -19.46
N ILE A 150 -20.12 3.39 -20.67
CA ILE A 150 -19.54 4.33 -21.65
C ILE A 150 -20.61 4.59 -22.71
N LYS A 151 -21.05 5.84 -22.83
CA LYS A 151 -22.00 6.28 -23.85
C LYS A 151 -21.29 7.17 -24.85
N ASN A 152 -21.35 6.77 -26.12
CA ASN A 152 -20.96 7.61 -27.23
C ASN A 152 -22.16 8.47 -27.61
N LEU A 153 -22.00 9.79 -27.53
CA LEU A 153 -22.99 10.78 -27.93
C LEU A 153 -22.37 11.63 -29.05
N ASP A 154 -23.19 12.36 -29.80
CA ASP A 154 -22.70 13.20 -30.89
C ASP A 154 -21.69 14.23 -30.38
N GLY A 155 -20.42 14.03 -30.73
CA GLY A 155 -19.31 14.91 -30.33
C GLY A 155 -18.84 14.78 -28.88
N MET A 156 -19.29 13.78 -28.11
CA MET A 156 -18.80 13.56 -26.73
C MET A 156 -18.86 12.10 -26.28
N ILE A 157 -18.01 11.74 -25.32
CA ILE A 157 -18.06 10.46 -24.61
C ILE A 157 -18.43 10.74 -23.15
N GLU A 158 -19.51 10.11 -22.69
CA GLU A 158 -19.91 10.11 -21.29
C GLU A 158 -19.51 8.79 -20.64
N ILE A 159 -18.79 8.85 -19.52
CA ILE A 159 -18.44 7.68 -18.72
C ILE A 159 -19.09 7.82 -17.34
N LEU A 160 -19.88 6.81 -16.95
CA LEU A 160 -20.56 6.70 -15.67
C LEU A 160 -19.96 5.55 -14.84
N ASN A 161 -19.80 5.75 -13.53
CA ASN A 161 -19.27 4.78 -12.59
C ASN A 161 -20.18 4.65 -11.36
N ASP A 162 -20.80 3.49 -11.19
CA ASP A 162 -21.63 3.17 -10.03
C ASP A 162 -20.86 2.52 -8.87
N ASN A 163 -19.53 2.36 -9.00
CA ASN A 163 -18.69 1.79 -7.94
C ASN A 163 -18.37 2.81 -6.84
N TYR A 164 -18.14 2.31 -5.63
CA TYR A 164 -17.65 3.11 -4.49
C TYR A 164 -16.15 3.42 -4.56
N HIS A 165 -15.43 2.82 -5.51
CA HIS A 165 -14.00 3.06 -5.71
C HIS A 165 -13.78 3.98 -6.91
N GLU A 166 -12.76 4.83 -6.78
CA GLU A 166 -12.21 5.57 -7.91
C GLU A 166 -11.70 4.56 -8.94
N ILE A 167 -11.95 4.82 -10.22
CA ILE A 167 -11.48 3.96 -11.30
C ILE A 167 -10.52 4.79 -12.16
N LYS A 168 -9.41 4.18 -12.57
CA LYS A 168 -8.40 4.80 -13.43
C LYS A 168 -8.10 3.90 -14.62
N ARG A 169 -7.68 4.55 -15.72
CA ARG A 169 -7.38 3.96 -17.03
C ARG A 169 -8.62 3.46 -17.76
N TYR A 170 -8.78 3.79 -19.03
CA TYR A 170 -9.90 3.32 -19.85
C TYR A 170 -9.45 3.08 -21.27
N PRO A 171 -9.73 1.91 -21.86
CA PRO A 171 -9.63 1.73 -23.28
C PRO A 171 -10.86 2.40 -23.90
N LEU A 172 -10.64 3.49 -24.62
CA LEU A 172 -11.69 4.14 -25.38
C LEU A 172 -11.56 3.81 -26.85
N LYS A 173 -12.66 3.33 -27.43
CA LYS A 173 -12.84 3.26 -28.89
C LYS A 173 -13.21 4.65 -29.36
N LEU A 174 -12.31 5.31 -30.08
CA LEU A 174 -12.56 6.64 -30.61
C LEU A 174 -13.26 6.59 -31.97
N PRO A 175 -14.02 7.63 -32.35
CA PRO A 175 -14.49 7.81 -33.72
C PRO A 175 -13.33 7.81 -34.72
N LYS A 176 -13.57 7.27 -35.93
CA LYS A 176 -12.55 7.16 -36.99
C LYS A 176 -11.91 8.49 -37.43
N SER A 177 -12.55 9.62 -37.13
CA SER A 177 -12.04 10.96 -37.42
C SER A 177 -10.89 11.40 -36.49
N ILE A 178 -10.76 10.76 -35.32
CA ILE A 178 -9.72 11.08 -34.33
C ILE A 178 -8.51 10.17 -34.56
N THR A 179 -7.36 10.77 -34.84
CA THR A 179 -6.07 10.12 -35.04
C THR A 179 -5.12 10.44 -33.89
N LEU A 180 -4.07 9.66 -33.71
CA LEU A 180 -3.06 9.90 -32.66
C LEU A 180 -2.51 11.35 -32.69
N GLU A 181 -2.34 11.89 -33.88
CA GLU A 181 -1.75 13.20 -34.13
C GLU A 181 -2.68 14.34 -33.68
N ASN A 182 -4.00 14.16 -33.80
CA ASN A 182 -4.98 15.17 -33.42
C ASN A 182 -5.58 14.94 -32.01
N LEU A 183 -5.29 13.80 -31.36
CA LEU A 183 -5.76 13.47 -30.02
C LEU A 183 -5.46 14.55 -28.99
N LYS A 184 -4.25 15.11 -28.99
CA LYS A 184 -3.88 16.18 -28.03
C LYS A 184 -4.75 17.44 -28.16
N THR A 185 -5.33 17.68 -29.33
CA THR A 185 -6.20 18.81 -29.58
C THR A 185 -7.55 18.64 -28.88
N TYR A 186 -8.06 17.40 -28.82
CA TYR A 186 -9.33 17.03 -28.18
C TYR A 186 -9.18 16.74 -26.68
N PHE A 187 -8.03 16.20 -26.29
CA PHE A 187 -7.78 15.69 -24.94
C PHE A 187 -6.80 16.60 -24.16
N ARG A 188 -7.09 17.91 -24.09
CA ARG A 188 -6.25 18.90 -23.38
C ARG A 188 -6.22 18.72 -21.85
N GLU A 189 -7.25 18.10 -21.27
CA GLU A 189 -7.42 17.95 -19.81
C GLU A 189 -6.93 16.61 -19.24
N PHE A 190 -6.24 15.79 -20.04
CA PHE A 190 -5.91 14.42 -19.67
C PHE A 190 -4.49 14.35 -19.12
N GLU A 191 -4.34 13.74 -17.94
CA GLU A 191 -3.04 13.62 -17.29
C GLU A 191 -2.07 12.79 -18.16
N TYR A 192 -2.53 11.67 -18.71
CA TYR A 192 -1.71 10.78 -19.55
C TYR A 192 -2.56 10.02 -20.58
N MET A 193 -1.97 9.77 -21.76
CA MET A 193 -2.57 8.98 -22.84
C MET A 193 -1.52 8.04 -23.42
N THR A 194 -1.90 6.80 -23.70
CA THR A 194 -1.07 5.87 -24.49
C THR A 194 -1.91 5.11 -25.51
N LEU A 195 -1.28 4.69 -26.59
CA LEU A 195 -1.89 3.74 -27.52
C LEU A 195 -1.73 2.33 -26.98
N GLY A 196 -2.82 1.57 -27.09
CA GLY A 196 -2.85 0.13 -26.97
C GLY A 196 -3.36 -0.48 -28.26
N THR A 197 -3.10 -1.77 -28.43
CA THR A 197 -3.79 -2.58 -29.42
C THR A 197 -4.72 -3.50 -28.64
N SER A 198 -6.00 -3.53 -28.99
CA SER A 198 -6.93 -4.47 -28.38
C SER A 198 -6.51 -5.90 -28.74
N ALA A 199 -7.03 -6.89 -28.00
CA ALA A 199 -6.83 -8.30 -28.33
C ALA A 199 -7.34 -8.68 -29.74
N GLU A 200 -8.24 -7.86 -30.31
CA GLU A 200 -8.85 -8.05 -31.64
C GLU A 200 -8.12 -7.25 -32.73
N GLY A 201 -7.01 -6.58 -32.41
CA GLY A 201 -6.23 -5.79 -33.36
C GLY A 201 -6.80 -4.40 -33.66
N GLU A 202 -7.87 -3.98 -32.97
CA GLU A 202 -8.38 -2.62 -33.05
C GLU A 202 -7.45 -1.67 -32.30
N GLN A 203 -7.22 -0.47 -32.85
CA GLN A 203 -6.50 0.58 -32.15
C GLN A 203 -7.38 1.10 -31.01
N GLU A 204 -6.91 0.93 -29.78
CA GLU A 204 -7.55 1.46 -28.59
C GLU A 204 -6.64 2.51 -27.96
N ILE A 205 -7.24 3.55 -27.41
CA ILE A 205 -6.48 4.55 -26.66
C ILE A 205 -6.76 4.33 -25.20
N ILE A 206 -5.69 4.16 -24.44
CA ILE A 206 -5.74 4.03 -22.99
C ILE A 206 -5.61 5.43 -22.43
N LEU A 207 -6.72 5.96 -21.91
CA LEU A 207 -6.76 7.25 -21.24
C LEU A 207 -6.67 7.07 -19.74
N TYR A 208 -5.80 7.84 -19.10
CA TYR A 208 -5.70 7.89 -17.64
C TYR A 208 -6.60 9.02 -17.15
N ILE A 209 -7.81 8.63 -16.74
CA ILE A 209 -8.83 9.55 -16.24
C ILE A 209 -9.21 9.12 -14.84
N ASN A 210 -9.38 10.07 -13.93
CA ASN A 210 -9.93 9.80 -12.61
C ASN A 210 -11.46 9.91 -12.70
N LEU A 211 -12.16 8.77 -12.65
CA LEU A 211 -13.61 8.78 -12.43
C LEU A 211 -13.89 8.87 -10.94
N PRO A 212 -14.64 9.88 -10.48
CA PRO A 212 -15.04 9.92 -9.09
C PRO A 212 -15.87 8.66 -8.75
N PRO A 213 -15.79 8.17 -7.51
CA PRO A 213 -16.70 7.13 -7.05
C PRO A 213 -18.14 7.67 -6.97
N LYS A 214 -19.10 6.76 -6.87
CA LYS A 214 -20.51 7.08 -6.60
C LYS A 214 -20.65 7.95 -5.34
N GLN A 215 -21.42 9.03 -5.44
CA GLN A 215 -21.72 9.95 -4.34
C GLN A 215 -23.21 9.90 -3.98
N GLY A 216 -23.53 9.27 -2.85
CA GLY A 216 -24.93 9.01 -2.47
C GLY A 216 -25.62 8.12 -3.51
N ASN A 217 -26.67 8.65 -4.14
CA ASN A 217 -27.39 7.95 -5.22
C ASN A 217 -26.93 8.36 -6.62
N GLN A 218 -25.96 9.26 -6.75
CA GLN A 218 -25.48 9.75 -8.04
C GLN A 218 -24.23 8.96 -8.47
N PRO A 219 -24.23 8.30 -9.64
CA PRO A 219 -23.01 7.70 -10.17
C PRO A 219 -21.96 8.77 -10.38
N GLY A 220 -20.70 8.38 -10.20
CA GLY A 220 -19.58 9.20 -10.65
C GLY A 220 -19.67 9.39 -12.16
N LYS A 221 -19.38 10.61 -12.64
CA LYS A 221 -19.55 10.97 -14.05
C LYS A 221 -18.37 11.77 -14.56
N LYS A 222 -17.89 11.45 -15.77
CA LYS A 222 -16.97 12.28 -16.55
C LYS A 222 -17.46 12.40 -17.97
N ILE A 223 -17.40 13.62 -18.51
CA ILE A 223 -17.70 13.91 -19.90
C ILE A 223 -16.39 14.29 -20.59
N ILE A 224 -16.19 13.73 -21.77
CA ILE A 224 -15.07 13.99 -22.66
C ILE A 224 -15.64 14.64 -23.91
N ASN A 225 -15.32 15.90 -24.14
CA ASN A 225 -15.73 16.58 -25.37
C ASN A 225 -14.80 16.17 -26.51
N LEU A 226 -15.39 15.68 -27.59
CA LEU A 226 -14.70 15.33 -28.84
C LEU A 226 -14.93 16.38 -29.94
N SER A 227 -15.81 17.35 -29.69
CA SER A 227 -16.01 18.53 -30.52
C SER A 227 -15.00 19.61 -30.13
N SER A 228 -14.21 20.04 -31.11
CA SER A 228 -13.41 21.26 -31.07
C SER A 228 -14.28 22.50 -31.26
#